data_AF-A0A094ZES4-F1
#
_entry.id   AF-A0A094ZES4-F1
#
_cell.length_a   1.000
_cell.length_b   1.000
_cell.length_c   1.000
_cell.angle_alpha   90.00
_cell.angle_beta   90.00
_cell.angle_gamma   90.00
#
_symmetry.space_group_name_H-M   'P 1'
#
loop_
_entity.id
_entity.type
_entity.pdbx_description
1 polymer ?
#
loop_
_entity_poly.entity_id
_entity_poly.type
_entity_poly.pdbx_seq_one_letter_code
_entity_poly.pdbx_strand_id
1 'polypeptide(L)'
;MDTIWLMSEKLKPYNFYQKILNLPDSIISDKLVRQLTFFGPEEIDQLLTNHKKHPNRRIVQKALARELTLLVHGVYALQASELATRIFFPMSSVNCPNDSLPVDKTSLEIIQNELSSSERNYLLSCLKPSAQFLPVIYPKDFTDSLKRSGNDYSQLLESVLDLIMLTSNFKDRSEALQTCFMRGVVLNNVNLLKKGNKFEMSPENIQAAFSRFDQSTGLGILRLGKNEHWFVATKSNFTQ
;
A
#
# COMPACT_ATOMS: atom_id res chain seq x y z
N MET A 1 0.39 -1.70 -21.15
CA MET A 1 1.06 -0.99 -20.05
C MET A 1 0.25 0.26 -19.80
N ASP A 2 -0.28 0.42 -18.60
CA ASP A 2 -1.00 1.64 -18.23
C ASP A 2 -0.06 2.84 -18.18
N THR A 3 -0.59 4.02 -18.44
CA THR A 3 0.15 5.28 -18.33
C THR A 3 0.67 5.50 -16.91
N ILE A 4 1.95 5.88 -16.79
CA ILE A 4 2.57 6.33 -15.53
C ILE A 4 2.56 7.86 -15.57
N TRP A 5 1.76 8.48 -14.70
CA TRP A 5 1.65 9.93 -14.61
C TRP A 5 2.69 10.49 -13.64
N LEU A 6 3.28 11.65 -13.98
CA LEU A 6 4.24 12.36 -13.13
C LEU A 6 3.58 13.30 -12.12
N MET A 7 2.35 13.77 -12.42
CA MET A 7 1.62 14.65 -11.52
C MET A 7 1.02 13.84 -10.37
N SER A 8 1.32 14.26 -9.13
CA SER A 8 0.86 13.59 -7.89
C SER A 8 -0.66 13.50 -7.77
N GLU A 9 -1.39 14.46 -8.36
CA GLU A 9 -2.85 14.48 -8.43
C GLU A 9 -3.43 13.29 -9.22
N LYS A 10 -2.75 12.88 -10.30
CA LYS A 10 -3.17 11.76 -11.16
C LYS A 10 -2.62 10.43 -10.68
N LEU A 11 -1.40 10.43 -10.18
CA LEU A 11 -0.75 9.25 -9.66
C LEU A 11 0.03 9.64 -8.40
N LYS A 12 -0.53 9.27 -7.25
CA LYS A 12 0.10 9.53 -5.95
C LYS A 12 1.55 9.00 -5.95
N PRO A 13 2.49 9.67 -5.28
CA PRO A 13 3.91 9.29 -5.29
C PRO A 13 4.19 7.84 -4.90
N TYR A 14 3.48 7.30 -3.90
CA TYR A 14 3.59 5.87 -3.57
C TYR A 14 3.18 4.96 -4.74
N ASN A 15 2.09 5.29 -5.45
CA ASN A 15 1.64 4.51 -6.60
C ASN A 15 2.63 4.62 -7.77
N PHE A 16 3.25 5.79 -7.95
CA PHE A 16 4.33 6.00 -8.91
C PHE A 16 5.54 5.10 -8.59
N TYR A 17 6.00 5.14 -7.34
CA TYR A 17 7.08 4.29 -6.83
C TYR A 17 6.78 2.81 -7.05
N GLN A 18 5.57 2.36 -6.67
CA GLN A 18 5.15 0.96 -6.83
C GLN A 18 5.01 0.53 -8.29
N LYS A 19 4.54 1.40 -9.19
CA LYS A 19 4.47 1.07 -10.62
C LYS A 19 5.85 0.82 -11.22
N ILE A 20 6.85 1.63 -10.84
CA ILE A 20 8.24 1.44 -11.28
C ILE A 20 8.85 0.18 -10.66
N LEU A 21 8.64 -0.02 -9.35
CA LEU A 21 9.15 -1.18 -8.63
C LEU A 21 8.63 -2.51 -9.21
N ASN A 22 7.39 -2.51 -9.74
CA ASN A 22 6.75 -3.67 -10.32
C ASN A 22 6.92 -3.78 -11.85
N LEU A 23 7.82 -3.00 -12.45
CA LEU A 23 8.15 -3.16 -13.88
C LEU A 23 8.71 -4.56 -14.14
N PRO A 24 8.25 -5.23 -15.22
CA PRO A 24 8.77 -6.54 -15.60
C PRO A 24 10.22 -6.43 -16.05
N ASP A 25 11.01 -7.48 -15.80
CA ASP A 25 12.41 -7.56 -16.20
C ASP A 25 12.61 -7.35 -17.71
N SER A 26 11.62 -7.69 -18.54
CA SER A 26 11.66 -7.50 -19.99
C SER A 26 11.77 -6.03 -20.43
N ILE A 27 11.33 -5.09 -19.59
CA ILE A 27 11.45 -3.65 -19.85
C ILE A 27 12.80 -3.12 -19.36
N ILE A 28 13.39 -3.76 -18.36
CA ILE A 28 14.64 -3.33 -17.75
C ILE A 28 15.79 -3.57 -18.73
N SER A 29 16.33 -2.47 -19.26
CA SER A 29 17.47 -2.48 -20.17
C SER A 29 18.48 -1.42 -19.78
N ASP A 30 19.74 -1.63 -20.15
CA ASP A 30 20.82 -0.65 -19.95
C ASP A 30 20.45 0.73 -20.51
N LYS A 31 19.91 0.75 -21.73
CA LYS A 31 19.44 1.98 -22.37
C LYS A 31 18.39 2.71 -21.53
N LEU A 32 17.40 1.97 -20.99
CA LEU A 32 16.36 2.57 -20.16
C LEU A 32 16.94 3.20 -18.89
N VAL A 33 17.83 2.49 -18.19
CA VAL A 33 18.45 3.00 -16.95
C VAL A 33 19.26 4.26 -17.25
N ARG A 34 20.07 4.27 -18.31
CA ARG A 34 20.84 5.45 -18.74
C ARG A 34 19.99 6.64 -19.14
N GLN A 35 18.79 6.41 -19.69
CA GLN A 35 17.89 7.47 -20.12
C GLN A 35 17.08 8.07 -18.98
N LEU A 36 16.84 7.31 -17.91
CA LEU A 36 15.93 7.68 -16.83
C LEU A 36 16.65 8.04 -15.51
N THR A 37 17.96 7.84 -15.43
CA THR A 37 18.75 8.09 -14.20
C THR A 37 20.02 8.86 -14.51
N PHE A 38 20.60 9.46 -13.48
CA PHE A 38 21.89 10.14 -13.55
C PHE A 38 23.06 9.25 -13.08
N PHE A 39 22.87 7.94 -13.00
CA PHE A 39 23.91 7.01 -12.58
C PHE A 39 25.09 6.97 -13.55
N GLY A 40 26.29 6.78 -12.99
CA GLY A 40 27.51 6.62 -13.78
C GLY A 40 27.50 5.31 -14.59
N PRO A 41 28.29 5.21 -15.67
CA PRO A 41 28.32 4.02 -16.51
C PRO A 41 28.72 2.75 -15.74
N GLU A 42 29.71 2.85 -14.85
CA GLU A 42 30.17 1.73 -14.02
C GLU A 42 29.09 1.29 -13.01
N GLU A 43 28.34 2.23 -12.43
CA GLU A 43 27.26 1.94 -11.49
C GLU A 43 26.12 1.18 -12.18
N ILE A 44 25.76 1.60 -13.39
CA ILE A 44 24.73 0.93 -14.21
C ILE A 44 25.17 -0.50 -14.55
N ASP A 45 26.43 -0.69 -14.96
CA ASP A 45 26.95 -2.03 -15.27
C ASP A 45 26.94 -2.95 -14.05
N GLN A 46 27.30 -2.42 -12.87
CA GLN A 46 27.23 -3.16 -11.61
C GLN A 46 25.78 -3.52 -11.25
N LEU A 47 24.84 -2.58 -11.34
CA LEU A 47 23.42 -2.80 -11.05
C LEU A 47 22.84 -3.90 -11.94
N LEU A 48 23.08 -3.82 -13.25
CA LEU A 48 22.59 -4.81 -14.23
C LEU A 48 23.25 -6.17 -14.03
N THR A 49 24.55 -6.21 -13.74
CA THR A 49 25.27 -7.46 -13.48
C THR A 49 24.74 -8.14 -12.22
N ASN A 50 24.52 -7.38 -11.15
CA ASN A 50 23.94 -7.90 -9.91
C ASN A 50 22.49 -8.36 -10.10
N HIS A 51 21.71 -7.63 -10.90
CA HIS A 51 20.35 -8.01 -11.25
C HIS A 51 20.29 -9.32 -12.04
N LYS A 52 21.19 -9.51 -13.03
CA LYS A 52 21.29 -10.78 -13.77
C LYS A 52 21.64 -11.96 -12.87
N LYS A 53 22.47 -11.76 -11.83
CA LYS A 53 22.80 -12.80 -10.85
C LYS A 53 21.64 -13.10 -9.90
N HIS A 54 20.85 -12.08 -9.54
CA HIS A 54 19.79 -12.18 -8.54
C HIS A 54 18.49 -11.46 -8.97
N PRO A 55 17.80 -11.94 -10.03
CA PRO A 55 16.63 -11.24 -10.58
C PRO A 55 15.49 -11.11 -9.55
N ASN A 56 15.34 -12.10 -8.67
CA ASN A 56 14.35 -12.11 -7.59
C ASN A 56 14.52 -10.94 -6.60
N ARG A 57 15.70 -10.33 -6.51
CA ARG A 57 15.95 -9.19 -5.61
C ARG A 57 15.46 -7.86 -6.17
N ARG A 58 15.15 -7.80 -7.47
CA ARG A 58 14.65 -6.61 -8.18
C ARG A 58 15.52 -5.37 -7.93
N ILE A 59 16.83 -5.55 -8.02
CA ILE A 59 17.81 -4.52 -7.59
C ILE A 59 17.69 -3.28 -8.47
N VAL A 60 17.59 -3.46 -9.79
CA VAL A 60 17.49 -2.35 -10.74
C VAL A 60 16.13 -1.65 -10.60
N GLN A 61 15.03 -2.38 -10.45
CA GLN A 61 13.71 -1.78 -10.23
C GLN A 61 13.66 -0.96 -8.94
N LYS A 62 14.27 -1.46 -7.86
CA LYS A 62 14.40 -0.71 -6.60
C LYS A 62 15.20 0.58 -6.80
N ALA A 63 16.36 0.50 -7.46
CA ALA A 63 17.17 1.69 -7.75
C ALA A 63 16.41 2.71 -8.61
N LEU A 64 15.75 2.27 -9.68
CA LEU A 64 14.93 3.12 -10.54
C LEU A 64 13.76 3.75 -9.79
N ALA A 65 13.03 2.99 -8.99
CA ALA A 65 11.90 3.51 -8.24
C ALA A 65 12.34 4.60 -7.26
N ARG A 66 13.49 4.42 -6.61
CA ARG A 66 14.06 5.42 -5.69
C ARG A 66 14.48 6.69 -6.42
N GLU A 67 15.29 6.55 -7.46
CA GLU A 67 15.85 7.68 -8.21
C GLU A 67 14.75 8.50 -8.89
N LEU A 68 13.81 7.83 -9.57
CA LEU A 68 12.72 8.53 -10.26
C LEU A 68 11.75 9.19 -9.29
N THR A 69 11.44 8.55 -8.15
CA THR A 69 10.56 9.17 -7.15
C THR A 69 11.23 10.36 -6.49
N LEU A 70 12.54 10.28 -6.22
CA LEU A 70 13.33 11.40 -5.73
C LEU A 70 13.32 12.56 -6.72
N LEU A 71 13.55 12.28 -8.01
CA LEU A 71 13.63 13.29 -9.06
C LEU A 71 12.28 13.99 -9.30
N VAL A 72 11.18 13.25 -9.29
CA VAL A 72 9.84 13.77 -9.65
C VAL A 72 9.08 14.33 -8.46
N HIS A 73 9.16 13.67 -7.30
CA HIS A 73 8.33 13.98 -6.13
C HIS A 73 9.13 14.42 -4.89
N GLY A 74 10.46 14.38 -4.95
CA GLY A 74 11.33 14.83 -3.87
C GLY A 74 11.54 13.82 -2.75
N VAL A 75 12.45 14.18 -1.84
CA VAL A 75 12.93 13.30 -0.77
C VAL A 75 11.84 12.84 0.20
N TYR A 76 10.90 13.73 0.56
CA TYR A 76 9.83 13.41 1.49
C TYR A 76 8.88 12.35 0.90
N ALA A 77 8.50 12.52 -0.36
CA ALA A 77 7.64 11.57 -1.05
C ALA A 77 8.33 10.20 -1.22
N LEU A 78 9.63 10.18 -1.51
CA LEU A 78 10.42 8.95 -1.54
C LEU A 78 10.41 8.24 -0.18
N GLN A 79 10.78 8.95 0.89
CA GLN A 79 10.82 8.38 2.25
C GLN A 79 9.46 7.83 2.68
N ALA A 80 8.38 8.58 2.38
CA ALA A 80 7.02 8.12 2.66
C ALA A 80 6.70 6.84 1.88
N SER A 81 7.07 6.80 0.60
CA SER A 81 6.81 5.65 -0.28
C SER A 81 7.58 4.41 0.15
N GLU A 82 8.85 4.55 0.54
CA GLU A 82 9.67 3.46 1.09
C GLU A 82 9.11 2.95 2.42
N LEU A 83 8.74 3.86 3.32
CA LEU A 83 8.13 3.51 4.61
C LEU A 83 6.82 2.74 4.42
N ALA A 84 5.93 3.24 3.56
CA ALA A 84 4.69 2.56 3.23
C ALA A 84 4.93 1.19 2.58
N THR A 85 5.90 1.09 1.68
CA THR A 85 6.28 -0.19 1.06
C THR A 85 6.75 -1.20 2.09
N ARG A 86 7.54 -0.78 3.09
CA ARG A 86 8.02 -1.65 4.18
C ARG A 86 6.86 -2.15 5.04
N ILE A 87 5.91 -1.28 5.35
CA ILE A 87 4.72 -1.63 6.13
C ILE A 87 3.83 -2.60 5.36
N PHE A 88 3.58 -2.31 4.09
CA PHE A 88 2.69 -3.11 3.25
C PHE A 88 3.29 -4.46 2.84
N PHE A 89 4.62 -4.54 2.67
CA PHE A 89 5.30 -5.76 2.25
C PHE A 89 6.44 -6.15 3.22
N PRO A 90 6.10 -6.64 4.42
CA PRO A 90 7.03 -7.10 5.46
C PRO A 90 8.16 -8.01 4.96
N MET A 91 7.86 -8.86 3.98
CA MET A 91 8.74 -9.94 3.52
C MET A 91 9.62 -9.55 2.31
N SER A 92 9.59 -8.29 1.86
CA SER A 92 10.34 -7.84 0.66
C SER A 92 11.71 -7.22 0.96
N SER A 93 12.03 -7.05 2.25
CA SER A 93 13.34 -6.60 2.71
C SER A 93 14.12 -7.74 3.37
N VAL A 94 15.15 -8.20 2.65
CA VAL A 94 16.36 -8.84 3.17
C VAL A 94 16.29 -10.34 3.49
N ASN A 95 17.15 -11.09 2.78
CA ASN A 95 17.79 -12.36 3.13
C ASN A 95 17.31 -13.08 4.41
N CYS A 96 16.62 -14.20 4.24
CA CYS A 96 16.73 -15.33 5.16
C CYS A 96 17.45 -16.46 4.41
N PRO A 97 18.67 -16.89 4.83
CA PRO A 97 19.40 -17.98 4.20
C PRO A 97 18.86 -19.38 4.53
N ASN A 98 17.94 -19.49 5.50
CA ASN A 98 17.46 -20.77 6.00
C ASN A 98 15.94 -20.86 5.80
N ASP A 99 15.52 -21.98 5.20
CA ASP A 99 14.14 -22.48 5.10
C ASP A 99 13.53 -22.71 6.50
N SER A 100 13.24 -21.63 7.21
CA SER A 100 12.16 -21.60 8.19
C SER A 100 11.20 -20.50 7.76
N LEU A 101 9.97 -20.92 7.43
CA LEU A 101 8.83 -20.04 7.12
C LEU A 101 8.87 -18.84 8.07
N PRO A 102 9.10 -17.61 7.58
CA PRO A 102 9.13 -16.47 8.47
C PRO A 102 7.73 -16.35 9.05
N VAL A 103 7.63 -16.27 10.37
CA VAL A 103 6.41 -15.81 11.06
C VAL A 103 5.88 -14.64 10.26
N ASP A 104 4.69 -14.78 9.67
CA ASP A 104 4.06 -13.79 8.79
C ASP A 104 3.87 -12.48 9.56
N LYS A 105 4.92 -11.66 9.66
CA LYS A 105 4.86 -10.37 10.33
C LYS A 105 3.79 -9.56 9.63
N THR A 106 2.75 -9.20 10.36
CA THR A 106 1.64 -8.50 9.74
C THR A 106 1.96 -7.03 9.60
N SER A 107 1.38 -6.36 8.60
CA SER A 107 1.61 -4.93 8.40
C SER A 107 1.24 -4.08 9.63
N LEU A 108 0.32 -4.56 10.47
CA LEU A 108 -0.03 -3.95 11.75
C LEU A 108 1.05 -4.13 12.82
N GLU A 109 1.67 -5.30 12.90
CA GLU A 109 2.78 -5.54 13.84
C GLU A 109 3.97 -4.63 13.55
N ILE A 110 4.22 -4.32 12.27
CA ILE A 110 5.27 -3.37 11.88
C ILE A 110 4.98 -1.98 12.45
N ILE A 111 3.74 -1.49 12.30
CA ILE A 111 3.31 -0.20 12.85
C ILE A 111 3.46 -0.16 14.37
N GLN A 112 3.05 -1.23 15.04
CA GLN A 112 2.99 -1.28 16.51
C GLN A 112 4.37 -1.51 17.17
N ASN A 113 5.17 -2.42 16.62
CA ASN A 113 6.35 -2.97 17.30
C ASN A 113 7.68 -2.58 16.67
N GLU A 114 7.72 -2.27 15.36
CA GLU A 114 8.99 -2.06 14.65
C GLU A 114 9.26 -0.60 14.27
N LEU A 115 8.23 0.23 14.07
CA LEU A 115 8.44 1.65 13.79
C LEU A 115 8.92 2.39 15.04
N SER A 116 9.98 3.18 14.88
CA SER A 116 10.42 4.16 15.87
C SER A 116 9.38 5.29 16.04
N SER A 117 9.41 6.00 17.17
CA SER A 117 8.50 7.13 17.42
C SER A 117 8.58 8.20 16.32
N SER A 118 9.79 8.47 15.80
CA SER A 118 10.01 9.42 14.71
C SER A 118 9.39 8.96 13.40
N GLU A 119 9.52 7.68 13.05
CA GLU A 119 8.92 7.12 11.83
C GLU A 119 7.39 7.10 11.91
N ARG A 120 6.81 6.84 13.09
CA ARG A 120 5.35 6.93 13.29
C ARG A 120 4.87 8.36 13.11
N ASN A 121 5.52 9.33 13.74
CA ASN A 121 5.16 10.74 13.59
C ASN A 121 5.28 11.20 12.14
N TYR A 122 6.32 10.75 11.44
CA TYR A 122 6.49 11.00 10.01
C TYR A 122 5.35 10.38 9.18
N LEU A 123 5.04 9.09 9.40
CA LEU A 123 3.93 8.41 8.74
C LEU A 123 2.62 9.17 8.94
N LEU A 124 2.30 9.54 10.18
CA LEU A 124 1.11 10.32 10.51
C LEU A 124 1.07 11.66 9.76
N SER A 125 2.21 12.35 9.67
CA SER A 125 2.33 13.61 8.92
C SER A 125 2.08 13.41 7.42
N CYS A 126 2.57 12.31 6.83
CA CYS A 126 2.38 11.98 5.42
C CYS A 126 0.96 11.49 5.11
N LEU A 127 0.26 10.96 6.11
CA LEU A 127 -1.11 10.52 5.97
C LEU A 127 -2.06 11.71 5.94
N LYS A 128 -1.77 12.82 6.64
CA LYS A 128 -2.63 14.02 6.68
C LYS A 128 -3.19 14.40 5.30
N PRO A 129 -4.45 14.87 5.19
CA PRO A 129 -5.06 15.21 3.90
C PRO A 129 -4.25 16.21 3.07
N SER A 130 -3.48 17.06 3.75
CA SER A 130 -2.61 18.08 3.15
C SER A 130 -1.34 17.53 2.49
N ALA A 131 -0.85 16.35 2.87
CA ALA A 131 0.43 15.82 2.40
C ALA A 131 0.30 15.01 1.09
N GLN A 132 -0.83 14.32 0.88
CA GLN A 132 -1.19 13.58 -0.35
C GLN A 132 -0.17 12.54 -0.88
N PHE A 133 0.90 12.23 -0.15
CA PHE A 133 1.96 11.31 -0.61
C PHE A 133 1.53 9.84 -0.63
N LEU A 134 0.67 9.45 0.32
CA LEU A 134 0.30 8.06 0.57
C LEU A 134 -1.16 7.76 0.19
N PRO A 135 -1.45 6.49 -0.16
CA PRO A 135 -2.81 6.01 -0.31
C PRO A 135 -3.45 5.87 1.07
N VAL A 136 -3.94 6.99 1.59
CA VAL A 136 -4.75 7.04 2.82
C VAL A 136 -6.23 7.10 2.46
N ILE A 137 -7.01 6.45 3.30
CA ILE A 137 -8.45 6.46 3.29
C ILE A 137 -8.93 7.11 4.58
N TYR A 138 -9.74 8.15 4.43
CA TYR A 138 -10.44 8.84 5.52
C TYR A 138 -11.94 8.51 5.44
N PRO A 139 -12.42 7.56 6.25
CA PRO A 139 -13.84 7.24 6.26
C PRO A 139 -14.64 8.44 6.79
N LYS A 140 -15.62 8.94 6.02
CA LYS A 140 -16.36 10.17 6.36
C LYS A 140 -17.29 10.03 7.57
N ASP A 141 -17.77 8.81 7.84
CA ASP A 141 -18.90 8.55 8.76
C ASP A 141 -18.61 7.49 9.85
N PHE A 142 -17.36 7.07 10.05
CA PHE A 142 -17.02 6.13 11.12
C PHE A 142 -16.88 6.82 12.50
N THR A 143 -17.78 7.75 12.78
CA THR A 143 -17.93 8.38 14.10
C THR A 143 -18.82 7.50 14.97
N ASP A 144 -18.23 6.88 16.00
CA ASP A 144 -18.82 6.36 17.24
C ASP A 144 -20.02 5.38 17.19
N SER A 145 -20.46 4.99 16.00
CA SER A 145 -21.71 4.24 15.80
C SER A 145 -21.47 2.75 15.58
N LEU A 146 -20.57 2.13 16.34
CA LEU A 146 -20.52 0.66 16.49
C LEU A 146 -21.63 0.13 17.43
N LYS A 147 -22.69 0.91 17.62
CA LYS A 147 -23.86 0.53 18.41
C LYS A 147 -25.10 0.56 17.52
N ARG A 148 -25.49 -0.64 17.08
CA ARG A 148 -26.84 -1.11 16.69
C ARG A 148 -27.18 -1.08 15.19
N SER A 149 -27.16 -2.27 14.61
CA SER A 149 -28.21 -2.87 13.74
C SER A 149 -27.69 -3.39 12.40
N GLY A 150 -28.33 -4.41 11.84
CA GLY A 150 -27.92 -5.07 10.58
C GLY A 150 -27.93 -4.22 9.31
N ASN A 151 -28.28 -2.93 9.39
CA ASN A 151 -28.08 -1.94 8.32
C ASN A 151 -26.63 -1.44 8.20
N ASP A 152 -25.79 -1.70 9.20
CA ASP A 152 -24.40 -1.21 9.25
C ASP A 152 -23.49 -1.98 8.25
N TYR A 153 -23.89 -3.19 7.83
CA TYR A 153 -23.10 -4.05 6.94
C TYR A 153 -23.12 -3.57 5.49
N SER A 154 -24.30 -3.18 4.99
CA SER A 154 -24.45 -2.60 3.66
C SER A 154 -23.77 -1.24 3.60
N GLN A 155 -23.84 -0.43 4.67
CA GLN A 155 -23.12 0.84 4.76
C GLN A 155 -21.60 0.67 4.79
N LEU A 156 -21.07 -0.33 5.51
CA LEU A 156 -19.64 -0.63 5.49
C LEU A 156 -19.19 -1.07 4.10
N LEU A 157 -19.96 -1.92 3.44
CA LEU A 157 -19.65 -2.37 2.09
C LEU A 157 -19.72 -1.21 1.09
N GLU A 158 -20.80 -0.42 1.10
CA GLU A 158 -20.94 0.79 0.28
C GLU A 158 -19.81 1.77 0.56
N SER A 159 -19.41 1.93 1.82
CA SER A 159 -18.25 2.75 2.18
C SER A 159 -16.97 2.15 1.59
N VAL A 160 -16.68 0.86 1.80
CA VAL A 160 -15.49 0.21 1.22
C VAL A 160 -15.49 0.31 -0.31
N LEU A 161 -16.65 0.20 -0.95
CA LEU A 161 -16.80 0.32 -2.40
C LEU A 161 -16.62 1.75 -2.89
N ASP A 162 -17.28 2.72 -2.26
CA ASP A 162 -17.08 4.14 -2.55
C ASP A 162 -15.61 4.53 -2.30
N LEU A 163 -14.98 3.98 -1.26
CA LEU A 163 -13.57 4.16 -0.96
C LEU A 163 -12.68 3.56 -2.06
N ILE A 164 -12.97 2.34 -2.50
CA ILE A 164 -12.24 1.70 -3.61
C ILE A 164 -12.47 2.46 -4.93
N MET A 165 -13.69 2.93 -5.19
CA MET A 165 -14.01 3.78 -6.35
C MET A 165 -13.29 5.12 -6.32
N LEU A 166 -13.08 5.72 -5.14
CA LEU A 166 -12.36 6.98 -4.97
C LEU A 166 -10.84 6.82 -5.12
N THR A 167 -10.28 5.68 -4.72
CA THR A 167 -8.82 5.47 -4.72
C THR A 167 -8.29 4.72 -5.93
N SER A 168 -9.15 4.04 -6.67
CA SER A 168 -8.79 3.23 -7.82
C SER A 168 -9.59 3.69 -9.03
N ASN A 169 -8.98 3.65 -10.20
CA ASN A 169 -9.54 4.19 -11.44
C ASN A 169 -10.58 3.25 -12.06
N PHE A 170 -11.51 2.71 -11.25
CA PHE A 170 -12.60 1.86 -11.71
C PHE A 170 -13.64 2.71 -12.45
N LYS A 171 -14.18 2.17 -13.56
CA LYS A 171 -15.18 2.87 -14.35
C LYS A 171 -16.55 2.84 -13.69
N ASP A 172 -16.89 1.70 -13.08
CA ASP A 172 -18.22 1.45 -12.51
C ASP A 172 -18.14 0.71 -11.17
N ARG A 173 -19.14 0.96 -10.31
CA ARG A 173 -19.30 0.26 -9.01
C ARG A 173 -19.38 -1.26 -9.16
N SER A 174 -20.00 -1.74 -10.23
CA SER A 174 -20.09 -3.18 -10.52
C SER A 174 -18.72 -3.80 -10.78
N GLU A 175 -17.81 -3.07 -11.45
CA GLU A 175 -16.45 -3.54 -11.72
C GLU A 175 -15.60 -3.57 -10.44
N ALA A 176 -15.74 -2.54 -9.60
CA ALA A 176 -15.11 -2.50 -8.28
C ALA A 176 -15.61 -3.65 -7.38
N LEU A 177 -16.94 -3.88 -7.34
CA LEU A 177 -17.58 -4.99 -6.63
C LEU A 177 -17.05 -6.35 -7.09
N GLN A 178 -17.07 -6.60 -8.40
CA GLN A 178 -16.55 -7.85 -8.97
C GLN A 178 -15.07 -8.04 -8.65
N THR A 179 -14.27 -6.97 -8.71
CA THR A 179 -12.86 -7.03 -8.33
C THR A 179 -12.69 -7.34 -6.84
N CYS A 180 -13.53 -6.78 -5.97
CA CYS A 180 -13.56 -7.11 -4.55
C CYS A 180 -13.89 -8.59 -4.30
N PHE A 181 -14.87 -9.15 -5.01
CA PHE A 181 -15.20 -10.58 -4.91
C PHE A 181 -14.11 -11.50 -5.43
N MET A 182 -13.47 -11.11 -6.54
CA MET A 182 -12.42 -11.91 -7.17
C MET A 182 -11.12 -11.87 -6.36
N ARG A 183 -10.75 -10.70 -5.84
CA ARG A 183 -9.48 -10.49 -5.15
C ARG A 183 -9.59 -10.68 -3.64
N GLY A 184 -10.78 -10.57 -3.05
CA GLY A 184 -11.01 -10.58 -1.61
C GLY A 184 -10.52 -9.30 -0.95
N VAL A 185 -11.22 -8.89 0.10
CA VAL A 185 -10.91 -7.68 0.89
C VAL A 185 -10.54 -8.12 2.30
N VAL A 186 -9.40 -7.64 2.77
CA VAL A 186 -8.87 -7.92 4.10
C VAL A 186 -8.63 -6.60 4.82
N LEU A 187 -9.17 -6.44 6.01
CA LEU A 187 -8.90 -5.29 6.88
C LEU A 187 -8.25 -5.81 8.16
N ASN A 188 -7.09 -5.28 8.53
CA ASN A 188 -6.40 -5.64 9.78
C ASN A 188 -6.18 -7.16 9.94
N ASN A 189 -5.83 -7.83 8.84
CA ASN A 189 -5.71 -9.30 8.71
C ASN A 189 -6.98 -10.10 8.94
N VAL A 190 -8.14 -9.44 8.98
CA VAL A 190 -9.44 -10.10 9.01
C VAL A 190 -10.05 -10.07 7.62
N ASN A 191 -10.42 -11.25 7.11
CA ASN A 191 -11.07 -11.35 5.81
C ASN A 191 -12.49 -10.80 5.91
N LEU A 192 -12.72 -9.66 5.27
CA LEU A 192 -14.04 -9.05 5.13
C LEU A 192 -14.82 -9.70 3.99
N LEU A 193 -14.15 -9.96 2.85
CA LEU A 193 -14.72 -10.67 1.71
C LEU A 193 -13.81 -11.82 1.32
N LYS A 194 -14.30 -13.06 1.42
CA LYS A 194 -13.60 -14.24 0.92
C LYS A 194 -13.68 -14.30 -0.61
N LYS A 195 -12.60 -14.74 -1.24
CA LYS A 195 -12.56 -14.96 -2.69
C LYS A 195 -13.60 -16.00 -3.10
N GLY A 196 -14.44 -15.70 -4.09
CA GLY A 196 -15.31 -16.70 -4.74
C GLY A 196 -16.71 -16.88 -4.16
N ASN A 197 -17.51 -15.81 -4.14
CA ASN A 197 -18.98 -15.84 -4.15
C ASN A 197 -19.77 -16.13 -2.86
N LYS A 198 -19.17 -16.17 -1.67
CA LYS A 198 -19.98 -16.17 -0.44
C LYS A 198 -19.91 -14.81 0.25
N PHE A 199 -21.05 -14.12 0.29
CA PHE A 199 -21.33 -12.95 1.11
C PHE A 199 -21.39 -13.34 2.60
N GLU A 200 -20.33 -14.00 3.10
CA GLU A 200 -20.17 -14.33 4.51
C GLU A 200 -19.34 -13.23 5.17
N MET A 201 -19.91 -12.02 5.27
CA MET A 201 -19.44 -11.02 6.23
C MET A 201 -20.07 -11.37 7.58
N SER A 202 -19.34 -12.08 8.44
CA SER A 202 -19.82 -12.31 9.80
C SER A 202 -19.69 -11.02 10.62
N PRO A 203 -20.68 -10.68 11.47
CA PRO A 203 -20.61 -9.55 12.40
C PRO A 203 -19.33 -9.56 13.22
N GLU A 204 -18.93 -10.76 13.63
CA GLU A 204 -17.74 -11.04 14.42
C GLU A 204 -16.46 -10.65 13.70
N ASN A 205 -16.34 -10.90 12.39
CA ASN A 205 -15.16 -10.54 11.61
C ASN A 205 -15.01 -9.02 11.51
N ILE A 206 -16.12 -8.30 11.36
CA ILE A 206 -16.10 -6.84 11.27
C ILE A 206 -15.69 -6.24 12.61
N GLN A 207 -16.32 -6.70 13.70
CA GLN A 207 -15.96 -6.26 15.04
C GLN A 207 -14.50 -6.60 15.39
N ALA A 208 -14.01 -7.77 14.98
CA ALA A 208 -12.61 -8.17 15.13
C ALA A 208 -11.65 -7.34 14.27
N ALA A 209 -12.06 -6.91 13.07
CA ALA A 209 -11.26 -6.02 12.24
C ALA A 209 -11.11 -4.65 12.90
N PHE A 210 -12.18 -4.13 13.50
CA PHE A 210 -12.18 -2.83 14.18
C PHE A 210 -11.44 -2.85 15.51
N SER A 211 -11.54 -3.93 16.30
CA SER A 211 -10.81 -4.04 17.56
C SER A 211 -9.29 -4.12 17.38
N ARG A 212 -8.83 -4.47 16.16
CA ARG A 212 -7.42 -4.57 15.78
C ARG A 212 -6.82 -3.29 15.21
N PHE A 213 -7.56 -2.19 15.17
CA PHE A 213 -6.96 -0.89 14.86
C PHE A 213 -5.89 -0.56 15.90
N ASP A 214 -4.82 0.09 15.44
CA ASP A 214 -3.80 0.56 16.36
C ASP A 214 -4.38 1.62 17.29
N GLN A 215 -4.43 1.34 18.58
CA GLN A 215 -5.01 2.24 19.59
C GLN A 215 -4.20 3.53 19.73
N SER A 216 -2.90 3.50 19.38
CA SER A 216 -2.02 4.65 19.51
C SER A 216 -2.15 5.65 18.35
N THR A 217 -2.37 5.16 17.13
CA THR A 217 -2.44 5.99 15.92
C THR A 217 -3.84 6.06 15.30
N GLY A 218 -4.75 5.14 15.64
CA GLY A 218 -6.03 4.96 14.95
C GLY A 218 -5.89 4.44 13.52
N LEU A 219 -4.75 3.82 13.18
CA LEU A 219 -4.47 3.30 11.85
C LEU A 219 -4.89 1.83 11.71
N GLY A 220 -5.49 1.55 10.56
CA GLY A 220 -5.76 0.22 10.05
C GLY A 220 -5.17 0.05 8.66
N ILE A 221 -5.10 -1.19 8.20
CA ILE A 221 -4.58 -1.54 6.87
C ILE A 221 -5.62 -2.33 6.12
N LEU A 222 -6.06 -1.76 4.99
CA LEU A 222 -6.96 -2.39 4.05
C LEU A 222 -6.13 -2.98 2.91
N ARG A 223 -6.37 -4.24 2.59
CA ARG A 223 -5.74 -4.97 1.50
C ARG A 223 -6.80 -5.51 0.56
N LEU A 224 -6.67 -5.19 -0.73
CA LEU A 224 -7.42 -5.80 -1.82
C LEU A 224 -6.49 -6.75 -2.58
N GLY A 225 -6.80 -8.04 -2.55
CA GLY A 225 -5.95 -9.04 -3.21
C GLY A 225 -4.53 -9.12 -2.64
N LYS A 226 -3.56 -9.30 -3.55
CA LYS A 226 -2.15 -9.53 -3.19
C LYS A 226 -1.29 -8.25 -3.18
N ASN A 227 -1.64 -7.26 -4.00
CA ASN A 227 -0.70 -6.16 -4.33
C ASN A 227 -1.24 -4.76 -4.03
N GLU A 228 -2.52 -4.61 -3.69
CA GLU A 228 -3.14 -3.29 -3.46
C GLU A 228 -3.45 -3.12 -1.99
N HIS A 229 -2.78 -2.15 -1.36
CA HIS A 229 -2.86 -1.89 0.08
C HIS A 229 -3.09 -0.40 0.30
N TRP A 230 -3.92 -0.07 1.29
CA TRP A 230 -4.23 1.30 1.69
C TRP A 230 -4.16 1.42 3.20
N PHE A 231 -3.76 2.61 3.66
CA PHE A 231 -3.92 3.00 5.06
C PHE A 231 -5.36 3.44 5.28
N VAL A 232 -5.96 2.99 6.36
CA VAL A 232 -7.26 3.46 6.84
C VAL A 232 -7.01 4.25 8.11
N ALA A 233 -7.40 5.53 8.12
CA ALA A 233 -7.21 6.43 9.24
C ALA A 233 -8.58 6.90 9.76
N THR A 234 -8.87 6.70 11.04
CA THR A 234 -10.11 7.23 11.64
C THR A 234 -10.02 8.75 11.78
N LYS A 235 -11.05 9.45 11.30
CA LYS A 235 -11.11 10.92 11.21
C LYS A 235 -10.79 11.60 12.55
N SER A 236 -11.26 11.03 13.67
CA SER A 236 -11.11 11.56 15.02
C SER A 236 -9.66 11.87 15.42
N ASN A 237 -8.67 11.15 14.87
CA ASN A 237 -7.25 11.34 15.20
C ASN A 237 -6.50 12.26 14.22
N PHE A 238 -7.09 12.63 13.09
CA PHE A 238 -6.40 13.36 12.00
C PHE A 238 -7.04 14.70 11.64
N THR A 239 -8.15 15.08 12.29
CA THR A 239 -8.81 16.39 12.13
C THR A 239 -8.55 17.37 13.27
N GLN A 240 -7.39 17.29 13.94
CA GLN A 240 -6.88 18.40 14.76
C GLN A 240 -5.98 19.31 13.93
#